data_AF-A0A974H1I1-F1
#
_entry.id   AF-A0A974H1I1-F1
#
_cell.length_a   1.000
_cell.length_b   1.000
_cell.length_c   1.000
_cell.angle_alpha   90.00
_cell.angle_beta   90.00
_cell.angle_gamma   90.00
#
_symmetry.space_group_name_H-M   'P 1'
#
loop_
_entity.id
_entity.type
_entity.pdbx_description
1 polymer ?
#
loop_
_entity_poly.entity_id
_entity_poly.type
_entity_poly.pdbx_seq_one_letter_code
_entity_poly.pdbx_strand_id
1 'polypeptide(L)'
;MFPCLSCNQCSCVNKSVVFHHPLTGRNYPFKGHLTCLSKFVKKTRISQHRSTIRRSNTKLPVSKHYVEKGHSELKFMVLEEVSPLRRGGDHKLLLRKREVWWIHQLNT
;
A
#
# COMPACT_ATOMS: atom_id res chain seq x y z
N MET A 1 -12.63 16.87 -6.76
CA MET A 1 -11.20 16.63 -6.44
C MET A 1 -10.92 17.20 -5.05
N PHE A 2 -10.80 16.36 -4.01
CA PHE A 2 -10.55 16.85 -2.66
C PHE A 2 -9.06 17.22 -2.50
N PRO A 3 -8.73 18.44 -2.00
CA PRO A 3 -7.35 18.89 -1.89
C PRO A 3 -6.61 18.09 -0.81
N CYS A 4 -5.42 17.61 -1.18
CA CYS A 4 -4.46 17.02 -0.25
C CYS A 4 -4.01 18.11 0.74
N LEU A 5 -4.42 17.97 2.01
CA LEU A 5 -4.03 18.84 3.13
C LEU A 5 -2.56 18.58 3.54
N SER A 6 -1.60 18.76 2.64
CA SER A 6 -0.15 18.71 2.90
C SER A 6 0.41 17.36 3.42
N CYS A 7 -0.14 16.22 3.00
CA CYS A 7 0.40 14.91 3.40
C CYS A 7 1.67 14.55 2.62
N ASN A 8 2.77 14.33 3.35
CA ASN A 8 4.08 13.90 2.82
C ASN A 8 4.07 12.54 2.07
N GLN A 9 2.93 11.83 2.07
CA GLN A 9 2.80 10.54 1.39
C GLN A 9 2.01 10.66 0.07
N CYS A 10 1.28 11.76 -0.15
CA CYS A 10 0.43 11.92 -1.34
C CYS A 10 1.20 12.00 -2.66
N SER A 11 2.46 12.46 -2.65
CA SER A 11 3.34 12.45 -3.82
C SER A 11 3.75 11.04 -4.23
N CYS A 12 3.72 10.09 -3.30
CA CYS A 12 4.15 8.72 -3.52
C CYS A 12 2.99 7.73 -3.73
N VAL A 13 1.75 8.21 -3.56
CA VAL A 13 0.54 7.47 -3.91
C VAL A 13 0.31 7.62 -5.41
N ASN A 14 0.30 6.51 -6.13
CA ASN A 14 -0.17 6.50 -7.51
C ASN A 14 -1.70 6.64 -7.52
N LYS A 15 -2.20 7.66 -8.22
CA LYS A 15 -3.62 8.06 -8.26
C LYS A 15 -4.40 7.42 -9.41
N SER A 16 -3.84 6.42 -10.09
CA SER A 16 -4.58 5.68 -11.11
C SER A 16 -5.90 5.15 -10.54
N VAL A 17 -6.92 5.05 -11.39
CA VAL A 17 -8.22 4.45 -11.07
C VAL A 17 -8.25 2.93 -11.31
N VAL A 18 -7.22 2.41 -11.97
CA VAL A 18 -7.07 0.99 -12.32
C VAL A 18 -5.63 0.52 -12.04
N PHE A 19 -5.49 -0.66 -11.44
CA PHE A 19 -4.23 -1.39 -11.38
C PHE A 19 -4.14 -2.31 -12.61
N HIS A 20 -3.12 -2.10 -13.43
CA HIS A 20 -2.80 -2.99 -14.54
C HIS A 20 -1.80 -4.04 -14.06
N HIS A 21 -2.19 -5.30 -14.08
CA HIS A 21 -1.33 -6.39 -13.64
C HIS A 21 -0.29 -6.71 -14.72
N PRO A 22 1.03 -6.55 -14.45
CA PRO A 22 2.06 -6.64 -15.50
C PRO A 22 2.19 -8.04 -16.10
N LEU A 23 2.01 -9.10 -15.29
CA LEU A 23 2.15 -10.49 -15.78
C LEU A 23 0.88 -11.07 -16.42
N THR A 24 -0.31 -10.73 -15.91
CA THR A 24 -1.58 -11.34 -16.36
C THR A 24 -2.39 -10.46 -17.30
N GLY A 25 -2.02 -9.17 -17.44
CA GLY A 25 -2.77 -8.19 -18.22
C GLY A 25 -4.14 -7.82 -17.65
N ARG A 26 -4.50 -8.34 -16.46
CA ARG A 26 -5.78 -8.06 -15.81
C ARG A 26 -5.83 -6.65 -15.25
N ASN A 27 -7.02 -6.04 -15.37
CA ASN A 27 -7.31 -4.70 -14.85
C ASN A 27 -8.14 -4.82 -13.58
N TYR A 28 -7.67 -4.20 -12.50
CA TYR A 28 -8.40 -4.14 -11.23
C TYR A 28 -8.84 -2.70 -10.97
N PRO A 29 -10.13 -2.36 -11.13
CA PRO A 29 -10.64 -1.03 -10.82
C PRO A 29 -10.70 -0.82 -9.31
N PHE A 30 -10.30 0.36 -8.83
CA PHE A 30 -10.32 0.65 -7.40
C PHE A 30 -11.71 1.04 -6.92
N LYS A 31 -12.09 0.50 -5.77
CA LYS A 31 -13.25 0.94 -4.99
C LYS A 31 -12.75 1.71 -3.77
N GLY A 32 -12.58 3.03 -3.91
CA GLY A 32 -12.25 3.91 -2.78
C GLY A 32 -11.56 5.20 -3.18
N HIS A 33 -11.73 6.25 -2.38
CA HIS A 33 -11.01 7.52 -2.52
C HIS A 33 -10.07 7.66 -1.33
N LEU A 34 -8.76 7.49 -1.55
CA LEU A 34 -7.80 7.72 -0.47
C LEU A 34 -7.65 9.22 -0.22
N THR A 35 -8.13 9.65 0.95
CA THR A 35 -7.87 10.99 1.44
C THR A 35 -6.67 10.99 2.39
N CYS A 36 -5.94 12.08 2.40
CA CYS A 36 -4.84 12.35 3.35
C CYS A 36 -5.30 12.46 4.82
N LEU A 37 -6.60 12.28 5.10
CA LEU A 37 -7.23 12.53 6.40
C LEU A 37 -7.07 11.39 7.41
N SER A 38 -6.64 10.19 7.00
CA SER A 38 -6.47 9.09 7.96
C SER A 38 -5.25 9.37 8.85
N LYS A 39 -5.45 9.82 10.09
CA LYS A 39 -4.41 9.97 11.14
C LYS A 39 -3.54 8.71 11.35
N PHE A 40 -3.94 7.59 10.76
CA PHE A 40 -3.27 6.30 10.77
C PHE A 40 -2.03 6.19 9.89
N VAL A 41 -1.78 7.12 8.94
CA VAL A 41 -0.71 6.92 7.93
C VAL A 41 0.70 6.73 8.55
N LYS A 42 0.98 7.34 9.71
CA LYS A 42 2.30 7.23 10.39
C LYS A 42 2.61 5.82 10.94
N LYS A 43 1.58 5.04 11.34
CA LYS A 43 1.70 3.66 11.85
C LYS A 43 1.39 2.59 10.78
N THR A 44 1.38 2.95 9.49
CA THR A 44 1.09 2.01 8.41
C THR A 44 2.27 1.10 8.08
N ARG A 45 1.97 0.01 7.37
CA ARG A 45 2.96 -0.86 6.75
C ARG A 45 3.91 -0.11 5.79
N ILE A 46 3.41 0.90 5.08
CA ILE A 46 4.21 1.76 4.18
C ILE A 46 5.30 2.51 4.95
N SER A 47 4.97 3.07 6.12
CA SER A 47 5.94 3.74 7.00
C SER A 47 7.05 2.78 7.46
N GLN A 48 6.68 1.54 7.82
CA GLN A 48 7.65 0.49 8.16
C GLN A 48 8.58 0.19 6.99
N HIS A 49 8.03 -0.02 5.79
CA HIS A 49 8.84 -0.28 4.59
C HIS A 49 9.83 0.85 4.29
N ARG A 50 9.39 2.11 4.35
CA ARG A 50 10.29 3.27 4.19
C ARG A 50 11.42 3.28 5.20
N SER A 51 11.11 3.03 6.47
CA SER A 51 12.12 2.95 7.53
C SER A 51 13.14 1.85 7.25
N THR A 52 12.69 0.68 6.79
CA THR A 52 13.58 -0.45 6.49
C THR A 52 14.46 -0.19 5.27
N ILE A 53 13.90 0.42 4.21
CA ILE A 53 14.65 0.85 3.01
C ILE A 53 15.70 1.88 3.40
N ARG A 54 15.32 2.90 4.18
CA ARG A 54 16.24 3.95 4.65
C ARG A 54 17.38 3.41 5.52
N ARG A 55 17.14 2.32 6.25
CA ARG A 55 18.15 1.60 7.05
C ARG A 55 18.94 0.57 6.23
N SER A 56 18.66 0.43 4.94
CA SER A 56 19.27 -0.57 4.05
C SER A 56 19.20 -1.99 4.61
N ASN A 57 18.08 -2.36 5.25
CA ASN A 57 17.94 -3.66 5.89
C ASN A 57 17.67 -4.77 4.86
N THR A 58 18.74 -5.39 4.36
CA THR A 58 18.70 -6.44 3.32
C THR A 58 18.04 -7.76 3.76
N LYS A 59 17.65 -7.91 5.03
CA LYS A 59 16.89 -9.10 5.49
C LYS A 59 15.46 -9.13 4.98
N LEU A 60 14.89 -7.97 4.63
CA LEU A 60 13.53 -7.86 4.09
C LEU A 60 13.56 -7.77 2.57
N PRO A 61 12.72 -8.54 1.83
CA PRO A 61 12.80 -8.63 0.38
C PRO A 61 12.64 -7.28 -0.31
N VAL A 62 11.68 -6.46 0.16
CA VAL A 62 11.46 -5.10 -0.38
C VAL A 62 12.70 -4.22 -0.20
N SER A 63 13.30 -4.21 0.99
CA SER A 63 14.48 -3.38 1.25
C SER A 63 15.72 -3.89 0.53
N LYS A 64 15.89 -5.21 0.40
CA LYS A 64 16.97 -5.82 -0.37
C LYS A 64 16.91 -5.40 -1.84
N HIS A 65 15.72 -5.51 -2.44
CA HIS A 65 15.49 -5.07 -3.83
C HIS A 65 15.85 -3.60 -4.05
N TYR A 66 15.46 -2.72 -3.12
CA TYR A 66 15.76 -1.29 -3.21
C TYR A 66 17.27 -1.02 -3.18
N VAL A 67 18.02 -1.73 -2.35
CA VAL A 67 19.49 -1.63 -2.28
C VAL A 67 20.13 -2.17 -3.56
N GLU A 68 19.69 -3.32 -4.06
CA GLU A 68 20.26 -3.96 -5.25
C GLU A 68 19.99 -3.21 -6.55
N LYS A 69 18.81 -2.58 -6.67
CA LYS A 69 18.40 -1.82 -7.86
C LYS A 69 18.69 -0.32 -7.76
N GLY A 70 19.21 0.16 -6.63
CA GLY A 70 19.53 1.58 -6.44
C GLY A 70 18.32 2.50 -6.46
N HIS A 71 17.14 2.01 -6.08
CA HIS A 71 15.92 2.81 -6.07
C HIS A 71 15.89 3.74 -4.85
N SER A 72 15.53 5.02 -5.05
CA SER A 72 15.46 6.02 -3.97
C SER A 72 14.05 6.23 -3.42
N GLU A 73 13.00 6.02 -4.22
CA GLU A 73 11.63 6.35 -3.85
C GLU A 73 10.69 5.15 -3.80
N LEU A 74 9.92 5.05 -2.71
CA LEU A 74 8.83 4.08 -2.58
C LEU A 74 7.50 4.69 -3.04
N LYS A 75 7.11 4.34 -4.27
CA LYS A 75 5.76 4.58 -4.80
C LYS A 75 4.85 3.40 -4.49
N PHE A 76 3.60 3.68 -4.15
CA PHE A 76 2.63 2.66 -3.80
C PHE A 76 1.24 3.05 -4.29
N MET A 77 0.36 2.06 -4.27
CA MET A 77 -1.04 2.18 -4.68
C MET A 77 -1.87 1.32 -3.74
N VAL A 78 -3.10 1.71 -3.45
CA VAL A 78 -4.00 0.91 -2.60
C VAL A 78 -4.94 0.13 -3.49
N LEU A 79 -4.99 -1.18 -3.28
CA LEU A 79 -5.85 -2.08 -4.05
C LEU A 79 -7.31 -2.03 -3.58
N GLU A 80 -7.52 -1.92 -2.27
CA GLU A 80 -8.85 -2.02 -1.66
C GLU A 80 -8.91 -1.26 -0.33
N GLU A 81 -10.00 -0.54 -0.12
CA GLU A 81 -10.37 0.01 1.19
C GLU A 81 -11.35 -0.92 1.90
N VAL A 82 -10.89 -1.54 2.99
CA VAL A 82 -11.70 -2.46 3.78
C VAL A 82 -12.37 -1.68 4.92
N SER A 83 -13.68 -1.46 4.80
CA SER A 83 -14.45 -0.75 5.81
C SER A 83 -14.35 -1.43 7.19
N PRO A 84 -14.22 -0.65 8.29
CA PRO A 84 -14.26 -1.20 9.64
C PRO A 84 -15.57 -1.95 9.91
N LEU A 85 -15.48 -3.04 10.68
CA LEU A 85 -16.66 -3.79 11.10
C LEU A 85 -17.48 -2.95 12.09
N ARG A 86 -18.80 -2.87 11.89
CA ARG A 86 -19.70 -2.00 12.69
C ARG A 86 -19.84 -2.39 14.17
N ARG A 87 -19.57 -3.66 14.55
CA ARG A 87 -19.67 -4.15 15.94
C ARG A 87 -18.59 -5.20 16.22
N GLY A 88 -17.69 -4.92 17.17
CA GLY A 88 -16.88 -5.91 17.92
C GLY A 88 -15.95 -6.87 17.15
N GLY A 89 -15.85 -6.80 15.83
CA GLY A 89 -15.05 -7.72 15.03
C GLY A 89 -13.57 -7.34 14.93
N ASP A 90 -12.70 -8.35 14.79
CA ASP A 90 -11.26 -8.12 14.59
C ASP A 90 -10.97 -7.63 13.16
N HIS A 91 -10.91 -6.30 13.02
CA HIS A 91 -10.55 -5.63 11.76
C HIS A 91 -9.14 -6.00 11.27
N LYS A 92 -8.21 -6.31 12.18
CA LYS A 92 -6.84 -6.71 11.82
C LYS A 92 -6.81 -8.08 11.17
N LEU A 93 -7.61 -9.02 11.67
CA LEU A 93 -7.78 -10.33 11.05
C LEU A 93 -8.39 -10.20 9.64
N LEU A 94 -9.39 -9.33 9.47
CA LEU A 94 -10.00 -9.07 8.16
C LEU A 94 -8.97 -8.49 7.17
N LEU A 95 -8.18 -7.50 7.60
CA LEU A 95 -7.11 -6.93 6.78
C LEU A 95 -6.08 -8.00 6.37
N ARG A 96 -5.65 -8.87 7.28
CA ARG A 96 -4.74 -9.99 6.94
C ARG A 96 -5.34 -10.96 5.93
N LYS A 97 -6.62 -11.31 6.07
CA LYS A 97 -7.31 -12.18 5.10
C LYS A 97 -7.35 -11.55 3.71
N ARG A 98 -7.64 -10.25 3.61
CA ARG A 98 -7.63 -9.53 2.34
C ARG A 98 -6.22 -9.38 1.77
N GLU A 99 -5.20 -9.16 2.60
CA GLU A 99 -3.80 -9.13 2.19
C GLU A 99 -3.38 -10.45 1.55
N VAL A 100 -3.64 -11.59 2.20
CA VAL A 100 -3.33 -12.93 1.66
C VAL A 100 -4.12 -13.20 0.37
N TRP A 101 -5.39 -12.78 0.32
CA TRP A 101 -6.18 -12.91 -0.89
C TRP A 101 -5.56 -12.14 -2.07
N TRP A 102 -5.10 -10.90 -1.86
CA TRP A 102 -4.43 -10.12 -2.91
C TRP A 102 -3.08 -10.70 -3.32
N ILE A 103 -2.27 -11.19 -2.37
CA ILE A 103 -1.02 -11.93 -2.65
C ILE A 103 -1.30 -13.10 -3.61
N HIS A 104 -2.34 -13.89 -3.31
CA HIS A 104 -2.75 -14.99 -4.18
C HIS A 104 -3.28 -14.52 -5.54
N GLN A 105 -4.10 -13.47 -5.58
CA GLN A 105 -4.67 -12.97 -6.85
C GLN A 105 -3.62 -12.33 -7.76
N LEU A 106 -2.59 -11.71 -7.19
CA LEU A 106 -1.50 -11.06 -7.92
C LEU A 106 -0.32 -11.99 -8.18
N ASN A 107 -0.31 -13.18 -7.58
CA ASN A 107 0.77 -14.15 -7.68
C ASN A 107 2.15 -13.52 -7.35
N THR A 108 2.21 -12.78 -6.23
CA THR A 108 3.39 -12.06 -5.72
C THR A 108 3.74 -12.51 -4.32
#